data_AF-A0AA38M9Z5-F1
#
_entry.id   AF-A0AA38M9Z5-F1
#
_cell.length_a   1.000
_cell.length_b   1.000
_cell.length_c   1.000
_cell.angle_alpha   90.00
_cell.angle_beta   90.00
_cell.angle_gamma   90.00
#
_symmetry.space_group_name_H-M   'P 1'
#
loop_
_entity.id
_entity.type
_entity.pdbx_description
1 polymer ?
#
loop_
_entity_poly.entity_id
_entity_poly.type
_entity_poly.pdbx_seq_one_letter_code
_entity_poly.pdbx_strand_id
1 'polypeptide(L)'
;MNLLSCCLLAALILGIQSTTEEERTKLEELREECLSKAGISHKINPSLQEKQIYSLCFAKKIGFISESGDILTDEVKAKLKKKINDDNKVSEILKKCPVQKDT
;
A
#
# COMPACT_ATOMS: atom_id res chain seq x y z
N MET A 1 9.74 31.65 -30.21
CA MET A 1 8.96 30.58 -29.56
C MET A 1 9.88 29.38 -29.46
N ASN A 2 10.72 29.36 -28.42
CA ASN A 2 11.92 28.52 -28.38
C ASN A 2 11.54 27.11 -27.98
N LEU A 3 12.02 26.11 -28.73
CA LEU A 3 11.79 24.67 -28.51
C LEU A 3 12.12 24.24 -27.07
N LEU A 4 13.11 24.90 -26.45
CA LEU A 4 13.51 24.74 -25.04
C LEU A 4 12.41 25.13 -24.04
N SER A 5 11.54 26.09 -24.40
CA SER A 5 10.45 26.57 -23.55
C SER A 5 9.30 25.57 -23.42
N CYS A 6 9.10 24.69 -24.41
CA CYS A 6 8.09 23.63 -24.34
C CYS A 6 8.54 22.44 -23.50
N CYS A 7 9.84 22.12 -23.48
CA CYS A 7 10.35 20.97 -22.74
C CYS A 7 10.29 21.16 -21.21
N LEU A 8 10.49 22.39 -20.72
CA LEU A 8 10.38 22.71 -19.29
C LEU A 8 8.95 22.64 -18.75
N LEU A 9 7.95 22.97 -19.57
CA LEU A 9 6.54 22.87 -19.19
C LEU A 9 6.04 21.42 -19.18
N ALA A 10 6.55 20.56 -20.06
CA ALA A 10 6.21 19.13 -20.07
C ALA A 10 6.71 18.38 -18.82
N ALA A 11 7.87 18.76 -18.29
CA ALA A 11 8.45 18.12 -17.11
C ALA A 11 7.67 18.41 -15.81
N LEU A 12 7.01 19.56 -15.72
CA LEU A 12 6.20 19.96 -14.56
C LEU A 12 4.84 19.24 -14.47
N ILE A 13 4.30 18.77 -15.59
CA ILE A 13 2.98 18.11 -15.64
C ILE A 13 3.08 16.63 -15.20
N LEU A 14 4.26 16.01 -15.26
CA LEU A 14 4.47 14.62 -14.86
C LEU A 14 4.69 14.43 -13.35
N GLY A 15 4.80 15.50 -12.56
CA GLY A 15 5.09 15.45 -11.12
C GLY A 15 3.93 14.99 -10.21
N ILE A 16 2.76 14.65 -10.76
CA ILE A 16 1.55 14.31 -9.98
C ILE A 16 1.33 12.79 -9.82
N GLN A 17 2.09 11.92 -10.49
CA GLN A 17 1.93 10.47 -10.33
C GLN A 17 2.82 9.90 -9.20
N SER A 18 2.33 9.98 -7.96
CA SER A 18 3.00 9.45 -6.75
C SER A 18 2.91 7.92 -6.57
N THR A 19 2.68 7.17 -7.64
CA THR A 19 2.88 5.72 -7.77
C THR A 19 3.23 5.44 -9.22
N THR A 20 4.31 4.70 -9.48
CA THR A 20 4.64 4.32 -10.87
C THR A 20 3.53 3.42 -11.43
N GLU A 21 3.28 3.44 -12.74
CA GLU A 21 2.30 2.54 -13.38
C GLU A 21 2.59 1.07 -13.04
N GLU A 22 3.87 0.69 -12.94
CA GLU A 22 4.31 -0.63 -12.49
C GLU A 22 3.88 -0.95 -11.05
N GLU A 23 4.01 -0.01 -10.11
CA GLU A 23 3.53 -0.18 -8.72
C GLU A 23 2.02 -0.37 -8.68
N ARG A 24 1.27 0.35 -9.52
CA ARG A 24 -0.18 0.25 -9.61
C ARG A 24 -0.62 -1.12 -10.14
N THR A 25 -0.03 -1.58 -11.24
CA THR A 25 -0.34 -2.89 -11.81
C THR A 25 -0.09 -4.00 -10.79
N LYS A 26 1.06 -3.97 -10.10
CA LYS A 26 1.37 -4.93 -9.03
C LYS A 26 0.33 -4.89 -7.91
N LEU A 27 -0.08 -3.71 -7.46
CA LEU A 27 -1.09 -3.59 -6.39
C LEU A 27 -2.46 -4.15 -6.81
N GLU A 28 -2.87 -3.93 -8.07
CA GLU A 28 -4.12 -4.48 -8.61
C GLU A 28 -4.07 -6.01 -8.73
N GLU A 29 -2.95 -6.58 -9.19
CA GLU A 29 -2.77 -8.04 -9.22
C GLU A 29 -2.88 -8.67 -7.82
N LEU A 30 -2.21 -8.07 -6.82
CA LEU A 30 -2.29 -8.53 -5.43
C LEU A 30 -3.71 -8.38 -4.87
N ARG A 31 -4.41 -7.30 -5.23
CA ARG A 31 -5.79 -7.05 -4.84
C ARG A 31 -6.70 -8.15 -5.37
N GLU A 32 -6.67 -8.42 -6.66
CA GLU A 32 -7.53 -9.43 -7.30
C GLU A 32 -7.23 -10.84 -6.76
N GLU A 33 -5.97 -11.19 -6.57
CA GLU A 33 -5.58 -12.46 -5.96
C GLU A 33 -6.17 -12.61 -4.54
N CYS A 34 -6.06 -11.56 -3.72
CA CYS A 34 -6.57 -11.61 -2.35
C CYS A 34 -8.10 -11.54 -2.27
N LEU A 35 -8.77 -10.84 -3.19
CA LEU A 35 -10.23 -10.88 -3.32
C LEU A 35 -10.73 -12.27 -3.69
N SER A 36 -10.05 -12.92 -4.64
CA SER A 36 -10.34 -14.29 -5.05
C SER A 36 -10.16 -15.26 -3.87
N LYS A 37 -9.02 -15.18 -3.17
CA LYS A 37 -8.75 -16.01 -1.98
C LYS A 37 -9.77 -15.82 -0.86
N ALA A 38 -10.29 -14.61 -0.70
CA ALA A 38 -11.30 -14.30 0.30
C ALA A 38 -12.73 -14.61 -0.15
N GLY A 39 -12.97 -15.00 -1.40
CA GLY A 39 -14.31 -15.22 -1.96
C GLY A 39 -15.12 -13.94 -2.14
N ILE A 40 -14.47 -12.78 -2.32
CA ILE A 40 -15.10 -11.45 -2.37
C ILE A 40 -15.25 -10.91 -3.81
N SER A 41 -14.67 -11.56 -4.82
CA SER A 41 -14.83 -11.14 -6.22
C SER A 41 -16.33 -10.93 -6.52
N HIS A 42 -16.76 -9.67 -6.65
CA HIS A 42 -18.15 -9.22 -6.88
C HIS A 42 -19.12 -9.14 -5.67
N LYS A 43 -18.63 -9.27 -4.43
CA LYS A 43 -19.46 -9.13 -3.22
C LYS A 43 -19.43 -7.71 -2.66
N ILE A 44 -20.60 -7.08 -2.56
CA ILE A 44 -20.75 -5.69 -2.06
C ILE A 44 -20.63 -5.64 -0.52
N ASN A 45 -21.04 -6.68 0.19
CA ASN A 45 -20.99 -6.73 1.66
C ASN A 45 -20.30 -8.02 2.16
N PRO A 46 -18.96 -8.05 2.18
CA PRO A 46 -18.23 -9.20 2.70
C PRO A 46 -18.38 -9.33 4.21
N SER A 47 -18.42 -10.57 4.68
CA SER A 47 -18.44 -10.95 6.09
C SER A 47 -17.16 -10.48 6.79
N LEU A 48 -17.18 -10.48 8.11
CA LEU A 48 -15.98 -10.16 8.90
C LEU A 48 -14.84 -11.14 8.59
N GLN A 49 -15.15 -12.43 8.45
CA GLN A 49 -14.17 -13.46 8.14
C GLN A 49 -13.53 -13.25 6.76
N GLU A 50 -14.34 -12.92 5.75
CA GLU A 50 -13.84 -12.65 4.39
C GLU A 50 -12.93 -11.41 4.39
N LYS A 51 -13.33 -10.34 5.10
CA LYS A 51 -12.49 -9.14 5.29
C LYS A 51 -11.15 -9.47 5.96
N GLN A 52 -11.15 -10.33 6.97
CA GLN A 52 -9.93 -10.79 7.64
C GLN A 52 -9.01 -11.58 6.71
N ILE A 53 -9.56 -12.51 5.92
CA ILE A 53 -8.81 -13.29 4.93
C ILE A 53 -8.16 -12.36 3.90
N TYR A 54 -8.92 -11.41 3.36
CA TYR A 54 -8.42 -10.41 2.42
C TYR A 54 -7.30 -9.57 3.05
N SER A 55 -7.52 -8.99 4.23
CA SER A 55 -6.55 -8.13 4.89
C SER A 55 -5.25 -8.86 5.21
N LEU A 56 -5.32 -10.10 5.69
CA LEU A 56 -4.13 -10.92 5.96
C LEU A 56 -3.38 -11.29 4.68
N CYS A 57 -4.10 -11.69 3.63
CA CYS A 57 -3.51 -11.98 2.33
C CYS A 57 -2.75 -10.76 1.78
N PHE A 58 -3.43 -9.60 1.79
CA PHE A 58 -2.88 -8.37 1.25
C PHE A 58 -1.67 -7.91 2.06
N ALA A 59 -1.78 -7.89 3.40
CA ALA A 59 -0.70 -7.48 4.29
C ALA A 59 0.56 -8.36 4.15
N LYS A 60 0.40 -9.68 3.98
CA LYS A 60 1.53 -10.58 3.71
C LYS A 60 2.23 -10.22 2.41
N LYS A 61 1.45 -10.09 1.32
CA LYS A 61 1.98 -9.86 -0.02
C LYS A 61 2.65 -8.50 -0.20
N ILE A 62 2.16 -7.46 0.48
CA ILE A 62 2.83 -6.15 0.46
C ILE A 62 4.02 -6.08 1.42
N GLY A 63 4.29 -7.13 2.20
CA GLY A 63 5.43 -7.25 3.11
C GLY A 63 5.25 -6.51 4.45
N PHE A 64 4.00 -6.32 4.91
CA PHE A 64 3.73 -5.70 6.21
C PHE A 64 3.71 -6.71 7.35
N ILE A 65 3.37 -7.97 7.06
CA ILE A 65 3.39 -9.07 8.01
C ILE A 65 4.19 -10.25 7.45
N SER A 66 4.85 -11.00 8.31
CA SER A 66 5.57 -12.22 7.95
C SER A 66 4.60 -13.37 7.62
N GLU A 67 5.16 -14.50 7.17
CA GLU A 67 4.36 -15.71 6.99
C GLU A 67 3.80 -16.26 8.30
N SER A 68 4.50 -16.04 9.43
CA SER A 68 4.04 -16.37 10.78
C SER A 68 2.97 -15.40 11.31
N GLY A 69 2.74 -14.27 10.63
CA GLY A 69 1.75 -13.26 11.04
C GLY A 69 2.33 -12.13 11.90
N ASP A 70 3.65 -12.06 12.06
CA ASP A 70 4.33 -11.00 12.81
C ASP A 70 4.37 -9.72 11.99
N ILE A 71 4.08 -8.58 12.63
CA ILE A 71 4.16 -7.28 11.97
C ILE A 71 5.63 -6.90 11.76
N LEU A 72 6.00 -6.63 10.51
CA LEU A 72 7.34 -6.20 10.12
C LEU A 72 7.43 -4.67 10.21
N THR A 73 7.48 -4.14 11.44
CA THR A 73 7.40 -2.69 11.70
C THR A 73 8.42 -1.87 10.92
N ASP A 74 9.63 -2.37 10.71
CA ASP A 74 10.67 -1.69 9.93
C ASP A 74 10.32 -1.60 8.44
N GLU A 75 9.73 -2.64 7.87
CA GLU A 75 9.25 -2.66 6.47
C GLU A 75 8.06 -1.71 6.29
N VAL A 76 7.12 -1.70 7.25
CA VAL A 76 6.00 -0.76 7.27
C VAL A 76 6.52 0.67 7.31
N LYS A 77 7.47 0.98 8.21
CA LYS A 77 8.10 2.29 8.32
C LYS A 77 8.82 2.69 7.03
N ALA A 78 9.59 1.80 6.43
CA ALA A 78 10.32 2.05 5.19
C ALA A 78 9.37 2.36 4.03
N LYS A 79 8.26 1.63 3.90
CA LYS A 79 7.24 1.86 2.86
C LYS A 79 6.45 3.14 3.09
N LEU A 80 6.12 3.47 4.34
CA LEU A 80 5.45 4.74 4.67
C LEU A 80 6.34 5.94 4.36
N LYS A 81 7.64 5.91 4.69
CA LYS A 81 8.59 6.99 4.38
C LYS A 81 8.77 7.23 2.87
N LYS A 82 8.56 6.21 2.03
CA LYS A 82 8.57 6.38 0.55
C LYS A 82 7.36 7.15 0.01
N LYS A 83 6.27 7.22 0.77
CA LYS A 83 5.01 7.86 0.35
C LYS A 83 4.66 9.10 1.17
N ILE A 84 5.17 9.21 2.39
CA ILE A 84 4.91 10.30 3.33
C ILE A 84 6.25 10.96 3.66
N ASN A 85 6.45 12.18 3.14
CA ASN A 85 7.66 12.99 3.39
C ASN A 85 7.67 13.68 4.77
N ASP A 86 6.89 13.17 5.73
CA ASP A 86 6.72 13.72 7.07
C ASP A 86 6.96 12.61 8.10
N ASP A 87 8.15 12.61 8.68
CA ASP A 87 8.59 11.62 9.65
C ASP A 87 7.74 11.62 10.93
N ASN A 88 7.14 12.75 11.31
CA ASN A 88 6.26 12.84 12.47
C ASN A 88 4.95 12.11 12.19
N LYS A 89 4.38 12.28 10.99
CA LYS A 89 3.18 11.53 10.57
C LYS A 89 3.44 10.03 10.48
N VAL A 90 4.59 9.62 9.95
CA VAL A 90 4.97 8.19 9.92
C VAL A 90 5.06 7.64 11.35
N SER A 91 5.70 8.36 12.28
CA SER A 91 5.81 7.97 13.68
C SER A 91 4.44 7.86 14.38
N GLU A 92 3.53 8.80 14.13
CA GLU A 92 2.17 8.74 14.66
C GLU A 92 1.38 7.54 14.14
N ILE A 93 1.49 7.23 12.84
CA ILE A 93 0.82 6.07 12.24
C ILE A 93 1.32 4.78 12.88
N LEU A 94 2.63 4.65 13.08
CA LEU A 94 3.22 3.46 13.71
C LEU A 94 2.80 3.32 15.18
N LYS A 95 2.70 4.43 15.93
CA LYS A 95 2.21 4.41 17.33
C LYS A 95 0.74 4.01 17.45
N LYS A 96 -0.08 4.35 16.44
CA LYS A 96 -1.52 4.03 16.39
C LYS A 96 -1.79 2.63 15.84
N CYS A 97 -0.81 2.01 15.17
CA CYS A 97 -0.92 0.64 14.72
C CYS A 97 -0.67 -0.27 15.93
N PRO A 98 -1.65 -1.09 16.36
CA PRO A 98 -1.44 -2.00 17.48
C PRO A 98 -0.46 -3.10 17.05
N VAL A 99 0.82 -2.88 17.32
CA VAL A 99 1.88 -3.86 17.15
C VAL A 99 1.71 -4.87 18.28
N GLN A 100 1.00 -5.96 18.00
CA GLN A 100 0.65 -7.03 18.94
C GLN A 100 -0.32 -6.60 20.05
N LYS A 101 -1.46 -7.31 20.15
CA LYS A 101 -2.06 -7.52 21.47
C LYS A 101 -1.31 -8.71 22.04
N ASP A 102 -0.72 -8.55 23.22
CA ASP A 102 -0.30 -9.69 24.02
C ASP A 102 -1.48 -10.68 24.04
N THR A 103 -1.26 -11.87 23.51
CA THR A 103 -2.21 -12.98 23.59
C THR A 103 -1.65 -13.99 24.57
#